data_AF-A0A357Y8S8-F1
#
_entry.id   AF-A0A357Y8S8-F1
#
_cell.length_a   1.000
_cell.length_b   1.000
_cell.length_c   1.000
_cell.angle_alpha   90.00
_cell.angle_beta   90.00
_cell.angle_gamma   90.00
#
_symmetry.space_group_name_H-M   'P 1'
#
loop_
_entity.id
_entity.type
_entity.pdbx_description
1 polymer ?
#
loop_
_entity_poly.entity_id
_entity_poly.type
_entity_poly.pdbx_seq_one_letter_code
_entity_poly.pdbx_strand_id
1 'polypeptide(L)'
;MIIASHQPNHLPNLGFFYKMAKAELFVIITNLQFEKQEGWQQRHKIKGPNGDIWLTVPVFGSQNQRIKEVKINNELGWAKKHKRTMELTYKKSAEKELISKILEVYDQKWERLADLNLALIKIMKEELKIPTPLAVDEEVEGNKETLLINVCKKYGGDVYLSGLGAKDYLNEERLAELRKNNIAHRFVEKNITREYPYSTLHYLLTEGPKWTSNIISS
;
A
#
# COMPACT_ATOMS: atom_id res chain seq x y z
N MET A 1 -19.70 10.51 2.98
CA MET A 1 -18.48 10.15 2.23
C MET A 1 -17.69 9.03 2.93
N ILE A 2 -17.41 7.94 2.19
CA ILE A 2 -16.64 6.78 2.61
C ILE A 2 -15.13 7.05 2.46
N ILE A 3 -14.41 7.03 3.58
CA ILE A 3 -12.97 7.20 3.62
C ILE A 3 -12.28 5.88 3.99
N ALA A 4 -11.21 5.55 3.28
CA ALA A 4 -10.24 4.57 3.73
C ALA A 4 -8.86 5.23 3.83
N SER A 5 -8.04 4.79 4.78
CA SER A 5 -6.64 5.23 4.85
C SER A 5 -5.68 4.07 5.01
N HIS A 6 -4.42 4.28 4.64
CA HIS A 6 -3.36 3.28 4.78
C HIS A 6 -1.99 3.95 4.85
N GLN A 7 -1.05 3.34 5.55
CA GLN A 7 0.37 3.70 5.44
C GLN A 7 0.93 3.40 4.03
N PRO A 8 1.96 4.10 3.54
CA PRO A 8 2.55 3.83 2.23
C PRO A 8 3.38 2.54 2.27
N ASN A 9 2.78 1.43 1.83
CA ASN A 9 3.46 0.14 1.72
C ASN A 9 4.33 0.06 0.45
N HIS A 10 5.43 -0.68 0.53
CA HIS A 10 6.23 -0.98 -0.66
C HIS A 10 5.48 -1.99 -1.53
N LEU A 11 5.32 -1.66 -2.82
CA LEU A 11 4.69 -2.54 -3.81
C LEU A 11 3.40 -3.25 -3.30
N PRO A 12 2.36 -2.53 -2.85
CA PRO A 12 1.28 -3.13 -2.05
C PRO A 12 0.57 -4.33 -2.72
N ASN A 13 -0.07 -5.16 -1.90
CA ASN A 13 -0.88 -6.30 -2.37
C ASN A 13 -2.27 -5.87 -2.88
N LEU A 14 -2.99 -6.82 -3.50
CA LEU A 14 -4.31 -6.54 -4.10
C LEU A 14 -5.34 -6.05 -3.09
N GLY A 15 -5.28 -6.49 -1.83
CA GLY A 15 -6.17 -6.01 -0.77
C GLY A 15 -6.05 -4.51 -0.49
N PHE A 16 -4.86 -3.92 -0.71
CA PHE A 16 -4.66 -2.48 -0.61
C PHE A 16 -5.46 -1.72 -1.68
N PHE A 17 -5.33 -2.14 -2.94
CA PHE A 17 -6.02 -1.52 -4.07
C PHE A 17 -7.52 -1.86 -4.11
N TYR A 18 -7.92 -3.02 -3.60
CA TYR A 18 -9.32 -3.37 -3.36
C TYR A 18 -9.98 -2.41 -2.38
N LYS A 19 -9.35 -2.17 -1.23
CA LYS A 19 -9.83 -1.19 -0.26
C LYS A 19 -9.88 0.22 -0.87
N MET A 20 -8.89 0.57 -1.69
CA MET A 20 -8.87 1.84 -2.41
C MET A 20 -10.06 1.98 -3.36
N ALA A 21 -10.34 0.97 -4.18
CA ALA A 21 -11.42 0.99 -5.15
C ALA A 21 -12.84 1.04 -4.52
N LYS A 22 -12.99 0.61 -3.26
CA LYS A 22 -14.27 0.63 -2.53
C LYS A 22 -14.48 1.91 -1.68
N ALA A 23 -13.51 2.83 -1.66
CA ALA A 23 -13.63 4.11 -0.96
C ALA A 23 -13.94 5.26 -1.93
N GLU A 24 -14.55 6.34 -1.40
CA GLU A 24 -14.74 7.60 -2.14
C GLU A 24 -13.52 8.52 -2.03
N LEU A 25 -12.73 8.37 -0.96
CA LEU A 25 -11.41 8.99 -0.80
C LEU A 25 -10.45 7.99 -0.15
N PHE A 26 -9.24 7.86 -0.72
CA PHE A 26 -8.17 7.09 -0.11
C PHE A 26 -7.06 7.99 0.39
N VAL A 27 -6.73 7.90 1.67
CA VAL A 27 -5.71 8.74 2.32
C VAL A 27 -4.47 7.91 2.64
N ILE A 28 -3.34 8.26 2.04
CA ILE A 28 -2.03 7.73 2.43
C ILE A 28 -1.52 8.52 3.62
N ILE A 29 -1.28 7.86 4.75
CA ILE A 29 -0.80 8.53 5.97
C ILE A 29 0.66 8.21 6.19
N THR A 30 1.52 9.23 6.13
CA THR A 30 2.97 9.09 6.29
C THR A 30 3.45 9.38 7.71
N ASN A 31 2.58 9.96 8.55
CA ASN A 31 2.83 10.23 9.98
C ASN A 31 2.61 9.01 10.90
N LEU A 32 2.54 7.80 10.36
CA LEU A 32 2.42 6.57 11.14
C LEU A 32 3.79 6.03 11.53
N GLN A 33 3.81 5.12 12.51
CA GLN A 33 5.05 4.48 12.98
C GLN A 33 5.66 3.58 11.89
N PHE A 34 6.99 3.61 11.79
CA PHE A 34 7.73 2.72 10.91
C PHE A 34 7.92 1.32 11.52
N GLU A 35 7.48 0.29 10.82
CA GLU A 35 7.50 -1.12 11.21
C GLU A 35 8.64 -1.85 10.48
N LYS A 36 9.85 -1.86 11.06
CA LYS A 36 11.04 -2.37 10.36
C LYS A 36 11.03 -3.89 10.10
N GLN A 37 10.73 -4.71 11.12
CA GLN A 37 10.96 -6.16 11.07
C GLN A 37 9.77 -6.94 10.51
N GLU A 38 8.55 -6.51 10.81
CA GLU A 38 7.31 -7.20 10.41
C GLU A 38 6.52 -6.42 9.35
N GLY A 39 6.92 -5.19 9.06
CA GLY A 39 6.17 -4.29 8.20
C GLY A 39 6.35 -4.54 6.70
N TRP A 40 5.32 -4.14 5.97
CA TRP A 40 5.23 -4.13 4.51
C TRP A 40 5.72 -2.81 3.91
N GLN A 41 6.18 -1.89 4.75
CA GLN A 41 6.57 -0.54 4.35
C GLN A 41 7.87 -0.51 3.55
N GLN A 42 8.83 -1.39 3.84
CA GLN A 42 10.14 -1.40 3.15
C GLN A 42 10.35 -2.61 2.25
N ARG A 43 9.41 -3.56 2.21
CA ARG A 43 9.57 -4.79 1.44
C ARG A 43 8.25 -5.41 1.06
N HIS A 44 8.28 -6.14 -0.06
CA HIS A 44 7.19 -7.03 -0.41
C HIS A 44 7.69 -8.25 -1.18
N LYS A 45 6.81 -9.25 -1.33
CA LYS A 45 7.12 -10.50 -2.02
C LYS A 45 6.62 -10.49 -3.46
N ILE A 46 7.39 -11.15 -4.32
CA ILE A 46 6.97 -11.58 -5.65
C ILE A 46 7.22 -13.09 -5.79
N LYS A 47 6.52 -13.76 -6.70
CA LYS A 47 6.83 -15.16 -7.02
C LYS A 47 7.97 -15.23 -8.02
N GLY A 48 9.05 -15.93 -7.65
CA GLY A 48 10.14 -16.31 -8.53
C GLY A 48 10.07 -17.77 -8.97
N PRO A 49 10.96 -18.19 -9.88
CA PRO A 49 10.99 -19.57 -10.39
C PRO A 49 11.31 -20.60 -9.31
N ASN A 50 12.10 -20.23 -8.30
CA ASN A 50 12.54 -21.12 -7.20
C ASN A 50 11.85 -20.78 -5.86
N GLY A 51 10.68 -20.14 -5.90
CA GLY A 51 9.95 -19.73 -4.70
C GLY A 51 9.86 -18.21 -4.52
N ASP A 52 9.53 -17.78 -3.30
CA ASP A 52 9.28 -16.38 -2.99
C ASP A 52 10.57 -15.56 -3.04
N ILE A 53 10.50 -14.38 -3.66
CA ILE A 53 11.60 -13.41 -3.67
C ILE A 53 11.14 -12.16 -2.92
N TRP A 54 11.92 -11.76 -1.93
CA TRP A 54 11.74 -10.49 -1.24
C TRP A 54 12.43 -9.35 -1.99
N LEU A 55 11.65 -8.33 -2.36
CA LEU A 55 12.15 -7.04 -2.81
C LEU A 55 12.18 -6.12 -1.59
N THR A 56 13.37 -5.97 -0.98
CA THR A 56 13.59 -5.16 0.21
C THR A 56 14.38 -3.91 -0.14
N VAL A 57 13.84 -2.74 0.20
CA VAL A 57 14.53 -1.45 0.18
C VAL A 57 15.26 -1.29 1.51
N PRO A 58 16.60 -1.20 1.53
CA PRO A 58 17.33 -0.99 2.76
C PRO A 58 17.16 0.44 3.25
N VAL A 59 17.05 0.61 4.58
CA VAL A 59 16.83 1.91 5.22
C VAL A 59 17.73 2.08 6.44
N PHE A 60 18.04 3.34 6.77
CA PHE A 60 18.75 3.70 8.00
C PHE A 60 17.83 3.73 9.25
N GLY A 61 16.53 3.47 9.07
CA GLY A 61 15.52 3.67 10.11
C GLY A 61 15.59 2.71 11.31
N SER A 62 15.09 3.18 12.45
CA SER A 62 14.81 2.38 13.66
C SER A 62 13.29 2.29 13.89
N GLN A 63 12.81 1.36 14.73
CA GLN A 63 11.36 1.13 14.96
C GLN A 63 10.61 2.32 15.61
N ASN A 64 11.32 3.40 15.98
CA ASN A 64 10.78 4.55 16.72
C ASN A 64 10.58 5.81 15.86
N GLN A 65 10.64 5.70 14.53
CA GLN A 65 10.51 6.84 13.61
C GLN A 65 9.18 6.84 12.87
N ARG A 66 8.77 8.03 12.38
CA ARG A 66 7.62 8.12 11.47
C ARG A 66 8.02 7.69 10.06
N ILE A 67 7.10 7.11 9.30
CA ILE A 67 7.40 6.61 7.94
C ILE A 67 7.92 7.73 7.03
N LYS A 68 7.39 8.95 7.16
CA LYS A 68 7.86 10.15 6.43
C LYS A 68 9.33 10.51 6.70
N GLU A 69 9.92 10.04 7.80
CA GLU A 69 11.30 10.34 8.20
C GLU A 69 12.29 9.26 7.75
N VAL A 70 11.80 8.12 7.26
CA VAL A 70 12.63 6.95 6.97
C VAL A 70 13.46 7.18 5.71
N LYS A 71 14.78 7.28 5.90
CA LYS A 71 15.75 7.44 4.81
C LYS A 71 16.21 6.10 4.23
N ILE A 72 16.31 6.05 2.90
CA ILE A 72 16.81 4.89 2.16
C ILE A 72 18.34 4.84 2.21
N ASN A 73 18.88 3.65 2.42
CA ASN A 73 20.32 3.40 2.30
C ASN A 73 20.68 3.08 0.84
N ASN A 74 20.97 4.14 0.07
CA ASN A 74 21.34 4.02 -1.34
C ASN A 74 22.75 3.46 -1.59
N GLU A 75 23.58 3.27 -0.57
CA GLU A 75 24.94 2.72 -0.70
C GLU A 75 24.93 1.21 -1.01
N LEU A 76 23.84 0.51 -0.69
CA LEU A 76 23.74 -0.94 -0.82
C LEU A 76 23.30 -1.43 -2.21
N GLY A 77 23.25 -0.56 -3.22
CA GLY A 77 22.95 -0.93 -4.61
C GLY A 77 21.60 -1.65 -4.82
N TRP A 78 20.63 -1.41 -3.93
CA TRP A 78 19.36 -2.13 -3.86
C TRP A 78 18.54 -1.99 -5.14
N ALA A 79 18.52 -0.79 -5.73
CA ALA A 79 17.76 -0.51 -6.95
C ALA A 79 18.24 -1.38 -8.12
N LYS A 80 19.57 -1.46 -8.34
CA LYS A 80 20.16 -2.33 -9.36
C LYS A 80 19.80 -3.80 -9.14
N LYS A 81 19.78 -4.25 -7.87
CA LYS A 81 19.35 -5.62 -7.52
C LYS A 81 17.88 -5.84 -7.85
N HIS A 82 16.99 -4.93 -7.46
CA HIS A 82 15.55 -4.99 -7.75
C HIS A 82 15.30 -5.01 -9.25
N LYS A 83 15.92 -4.11 -10.02
CA LYS A 83 15.82 -4.06 -11.49
C LYS A 83 16.18 -5.40 -12.12
N ARG A 84 17.38 -5.91 -11.82
CA ARG A 84 17.83 -7.21 -12.35
C ARG A 84 16.89 -8.35 -11.97
N THR A 85 16.38 -8.37 -10.74
CA THR A 85 15.39 -9.36 -10.31
C THR A 85 14.11 -9.25 -11.15
N MET A 86 13.54 -8.06 -11.30
CA MET A 86 12.31 -7.86 -12.06
C MET A 86 12.48 -8.18 -13.55
N GLU A 87 13.57 -7.75 -14.18
CA GLU A 87 13.88 -8.06 -15.59
C GLU A 87 13.94 -9.57 -15.85
N LEU A 88 14.56 -10.32 -14.94
CA LEU A 88 14.66 -11.78 -15.05
C LEU A 88 13.32 -12.46 -14.77
N THR A 89 12.64 -12.08 -13.69
CA THR A 89 11.37 -12.70 -13.28
C THR A 89 10.27 -12.46 -14.30
N TYR A 90 10.20 -11.26 -14.89
CA TYR A 90 9.12 -10.84 -15.77
C TYR A 90 9.57 -10.72 -17.23
N LYS A 91 10.69 -11.35 -17.62
CA LYS A 91 11.19 -11.35 -19.01
C LYS A 91 10.11 -11.72 -20.03
N LYS A 92 9.21 -12.62 -19.68
CA LYS A 92 8.11 -13.10 -20.54
C LYS A 92 6.79 -12.34 -20.39
N SER A 93 6.71 -11.34 -19.49
CA SER A 93 5.51 -10.54 -19.30
C SER A 93 5.11 -9.81 -20.59
N ALA A 94 3.82 -9.78 -20.90
CA ALA A 94 3.25 -8.98 -21.97
C ALA A 94 3.24 -7.47 -21.63
N GLU A 95 3.28 -7.13 -20.33
CA GLU A 95 3.16 -5.76 -19.81
C GLU A 95 4.51 -5.03 -19.81
N LYS A 96 5.07 -4.84 -21.02
CA LYS A 96 6.40 -4.23 -21.22
C LYS A 96 6.46 -2.76 -20.80
N GLU A 97 5.39 -2.01 -21.04
CA GLU A 97 5.32 -0.60 -20.67
C GLU A 97 5.30 -0.42 -19.16
N LEU A 98 4.45 -1.18 -18.45
CA LEU A 98 4.36 -1.15 -17.00
C LEU A 98 5.69 -1.47 -16.33
N ILE A 99 6.37 -2.54 -16.76
CA ILE A 99 7.67 -2.87 -16.18
C ILE A 99 8.71 -1.79 -16.46
N SER A 100 8.72 -1.17 -17.66
CA SER A 100 9.62 -0.05 -17.95
C SER A 100 9.40 1.12 -16.98
N LYS A 101 8.14 1.53 -16.78
CA LYS A 101 7.79 2.60 -15.83
C LYS A 101 8.27 2.31 -14.41
N ILE A 102 8.14 1.06 -13.95
CA ILE A 102 8.63 0.65 -12.62
C ILE A 102 10.17 0.68 -12.57
N LEU A 103 10.85 0.22 -13.62
CA LEU A 103 12.31 0.23 -13.69
C LEU A 103 12.87 1.66 -13.70
N GLU A 104 12.20 2.59 -14.39
CA GLU A 104 12.53 4.02 -14.41
C GLU A 104 12.38 4.67 -13.03
N VAL A 105 11.38 4.25 -12.23
CA VAL A 105 11.30 4.67 -10.82
C VAL A 105 12.54 4.24 -10.05
N TYR A 106 13.07 3.04 -10.29
CA TYR A 106 14.30 2.58 -9.63
C TYR A 106 15.59 3.21 -10.18
N ASP A 107 15.56 3.87 -11.34
CA ASP A 107 16.71 4.64 -11.84
C ASP A 107 16.88 5.98 -11.12
N GLN A 108 15.81 6.48 -10.50
CA GLN A 108 15.86 7.69 -9.69
C GLN A 108 16.46 7.40 -8.31
N LYS A 109 17.22 8.37 -7.79
CA LYS A 109 17.72 8.32 -6.41
C LYS A 109 16.65 8.86 -5.46
N TRP A 110 16.05 7.97 -4.68
CA TRP A 110 15.05 8.32 -3.67
C TRP A 110 15.71 8.55 -2.31
N GLU A 111 15.39 9.67 -1.66
CA GLU A 111 15.90 9.95 -0.30
C GLU A 111 15.05 9.28 0.78
N ARG A 112 13.72 9.35 0.66
CA ARG A 112 12.77 8.82 1.65
C ARG A 112 12.01 7.62 1.11
N LEU A 113 11.72 6.68 2.01
CA LEU A 113 10.96 5.47 1.71
C LEU A 113 9.51 5.78 1.31
N ALA A 114 8.88 6.75 1.98
CA ALA A 114 7.51 7.16 1.69
C ALA A 114 7.36 7.66 0.25
N ASP A 115 8.31 8.46 -0.22
CA ASP A 115 8.29 9.06 -1.56
C ASP A 115 8.38 7.99 -2.66
N LEU A 116 9.32 7.04 -2.51
CA LEU A 116 9.44 5.87 -3.40
C LEU A 116 8.14 5.07 -3.45
N ASN A 117 7.57 4.76 -2.28
CA ASN A 117 6.35 3.95 -2.20
C ASN A 117 5.16 4.68 -2.82
N LEU A 118 5.02 5.99 -2.58
CA LEU A 118 3.99 6.83 -3.20
C LEU A 118 4.10 6.84 -4.72
N ALA A 119 5.31 6.93 -5.29
CA ALA A 119 5.51 6.86 -6.73
C ALA A 119 5.05 5.52 -7.31
N LEU A 120 5.44 4.40 -6.68
CA LEU A 120 5.04 3.06 -7.09
C LEU A 120 3.52 2.85 -6.97
N ILE A 121 2.91 3.32 -5.88
CA ILE A 121 1.46 3.23 -5.65
C ILE A 121 0.70 3.99 -6.74
N LYS A 122 1.15 5.19 -7.12
CA LYS A 122 0.50 5.99 -8.16
C LYS A 122 0.52 5.29 -9.52
N ILE A 123 1.66 4.70 -9.91
CA ILE A 123 1.77 3.93 -11.16
C ILE A 123 0.79 2.74 -11.16
N MET A 124 0.78 1.95 -10.09
CA MET A 124 -0.15 0.80 -10.02
C MET A 124 -1.62 1.23 -9.98
N LYS A 125 -1.95 2.32 -9.28
CA LYS A 125 -3.31 2.88 -9.25
C LYS A 125 -3.76 3.28 -10.66
N GLU A 126 -2.88 3.92 -11.42
CA GLU A 126 -3.13 4.34 -12.80
C GLU A 126 -3.34 3.13 -13.72
N GLU A 127 -2.47 2.13 -13.62
CA GLU A 127 -2.57 0.88 -14.40
C GLU A 127 -3.88 0.13 -14.13
N LEU A 128 -4.32 0.12 -12.87
CA LEU A 128 -5.57 -0.48 -12.43
C LEU A 128 -6.80 0.38 -12.74
N LYS A 129 -6.60 1.60 -13.25
CA LYS A 129 -7.66 2.57 -13.57
C LYS A 129 -8.60 2.84 -12.40
N ILE A 130 -8.07 2.88 -11.18
CA ILE A 130 -8.87 3.13 -9.98
C ILE A 130 -9.21 4.63 -9.94
N PRO A 131 -10.50 5.01 -10.02
CA PRO A 131 -10.90 6.42 -10.11
C PRO A 131 -10.80 7.14 -8.76
N THR A 132 -10.76 6.40 -7.65
CA THR A 132 -10.75 6.97 -6.29
C THR A 132 -9.66 8.03 -6.12
N PRO A 133 -10.02 9.26 -5.69
CA PRO A 133 -9.06 10.29 -5.31
C PRO A 133 -8.07 9.79 -4.25
N LEU A 134 -6.81 10.19 -4.40
CA LEU A 134 -5.71 9.84 -3.50
C LEU A 134 -5.21 11.11 -2.81
N ALA A 135 -5.34 11.18 -1.49
CA ALA A 135 -4.72 12.22 -0.67
C ALA A 135 -3.49 11.66 0.04
N VAL A 136 -2.55 12.55 0.39
CA VAL A 136 -1.40 12.23 1.24
C VAL A 136 -1.47 13.12 2.47
N ASP A 137 -1.42 12.51 3.65
CA ASP A 137 -1.48 13.20 4.93
C ASP A 137 -0.24 12.92 5.76
N GLU A 138 0.45 14.00 6.13
CA GLU A 138 1.68 13.93 6.92
C GLU A 138 1.51 14.43 8.36
N GLU A 139 0.30 14.82 8.73
CA GLU A 139 0.01 15.52 9.99
C GLU A 139 -0.97 14.76 10.86
N VAL A 140 -1.93 14.04 10.27
CA VAL A 140 -2.98 13.37 11.03
C VAL A 140 -2.36 12.40 12.05
N GLU A 141 -2.79 12.56 13.29
CA GLU A 141 -2.30 11.80 14.42
C GLU A 141 -3.38 10.89 14.99
N GLY A 142 -2.96 10.01 15.90
CA GLY A 142 -3.82 9.05 16.56
C GLY A 142 -3.31 7.62 16.33
N ASN A 143 -3.87 6.71 17.11
CA ASN A 143 -3.68 5.28 16.94
C ASN A 143 -5.06 4.61 16.89
N LYS A 144 -5.12 3.43 16.28
CA LYS A 144 -6.33 2.57 16.24
C LYS A 144 -7.58 3.40 15.86
N GLU A 145 -8.64 3.38 16.66
CA GLU A 145 -9.91 4.08 16.44
C GLU A 145 -9.77 5.61 16.36
N THR A 146 -8.90 6.21 17.18
CA THR A 146 -8.66 7.66 17.18
C THR A 146 -8.12 8.12 15.84
N LEU A 147 -7.25 7.32 15.21
CA LEU A 147 -6.77 7.61 13.86
C LEU A 147 -7.92 7.60 12.85
N LEU A 148 -8.81 6.60 12.91
CA LEU A 148 -9.96 6.49 12.00
C LEU A 148 -10.87 7.71 12.14
N ILE A 149 -11.13 8.11 13.38
CA ILE A 149 -11.95 9.28 13.71
C ILE A 149 -11.33 10.57 13.18
N ASN A 150 -10.04 10.78 13.45
CA ASN A 150 -9.34 12.00 13.05
C ASN A 150 -9.24 12.14 11.53
N VAL A 151 -9.00 11.04 10.82
CA VAL A 151 -8.99 11.03 9.35
C VAL A 151 -10.38 11.39 8.81
N CYS A 152 -11.45 10.76 9.32
CA CYS A 152 -12.81 11.10 8.90
C CYS A 152 -13.14 12.57 9.16
N LYS A 153 -12.84 13.10 10.36
CA LYS A 153 -13.08 14.51 10.69
C LYS A 153 -12.31 15.46 9.79
N LYS A 154 -11.02 15.20 9.54
CA LYS A 154 -10.16 16.09 8.72
C LYS A 154 -10.64 16.18 7.28
N TYR A 155 -11.14 15.07 6.72
CA TYR A 155 -11.52 14.99 5.31
C TYR A 155 -13.04 15.04 5.07
N GLY A 156 -13.87 15.18 6.10
CA GLY A 156 -15.33 15.25 5.97
C GLY A 156 -16.00 13.90 5.67
N GLY A 157 -15.43 12.80 6.15
CA GLY A 157 -15.99 11.46 6.04
C GLY A 157 -16.98 11.13 7.15
N ASP A 158 -18.05 10.40 6.80
CA ASP A 158 -19.08 9.89 7.71
C ASP A 158 -19.04 8.35 7.85
N VAL A 159 -18.25 7.69 7.00
CA VAL A 159 -18.03 6.24 7.02
C VAL A 159 -16.53 5.96 6.91
N TYR A 160 -15.97 5.19 7.85
CA TYR A 160 -14.62 4.65 7.73
C TYR A 160 -14.65 3.22 7.21
N LEU A 161 -13.90 2.94 6.14
CA LEU A 161 -13.76 1.63 5.52
C LEU A 161 -12.44 0.95 5.91
N SER A 162 -12.54 -0.15 6.66
CA SER A 162 -11.40 -0.98 7.06
C SER A 162 -11.22 -2.22 6.18
N GLY A 163 -9.98 -2.67 6.05
CA GLY A 163 -9.68 -4.02 5.58
C GLY A 163 -10.07 -5.07 6.62
N LEU A 164 -10.24 -6.33 6.21
CA LEU A 164 -10.66 -7.40 7.12
C LEU A 164 -9.66 -7.73 8.23
N GLY A 165 -8.37 -7.44 8.05
CA GLY A 165 -7.37 -7.58 9.13
C GLY A 165 -7.61 -6.64 10.32
N ALA A 166 -8.47 -5.63 10.19
CA ALA A 166 -8.82 -4.78 11.32
C ALA A 166 -9.78 -5.44 12.32
N LYS A 167 -10.39 -6.58 11.96
CA LYS A 167 -11.25 -7.35 12.87
C LYS A 167 -10.51 -7.81 14.12
N ASP A 168 -9.20 -8.01 14.04
CA ASP A 168 -8.37 -8.46 15.16
C ASP A 168 -8.25 -7.41 16.27
N TYR A 169 -8.47 -6.13 15.96
CA TYR A 169 -8.32 -5.04 16.94
C TYR A 169 -9.55 -4.13 17.09
N LEU A 170 -10.53 -4.17 16.19
CA LEU A 170 -11.78 -3.38 16.30
C LEU A 170 -12.84 -4.15 17.07
N ASN A 171 -12.87 -3.95 18.40
CA ASN A 171 -13.91 -4.47 19.29
C ASN A 171 -15.13 -3.51 19.34
N GLU A 172 -16.19 -3.95 20.02
CA GLU A 172 -17.45 -3.18 20.12
C GLU A 172 -17.25 -1.81 20.79
N GLU A 173 -16.36 -1.71 21.78
CA GLU A 173 -16.02 -0.46 22.46
C GLU A 173 -15.48 0.59 21.47
N ARG A 174 -14.54 0.18 20.62
CA ARG A 174 -13.96 1.06 19.59
C ARG A 174 -14.98 1.44 18.53
N LEU A 175 -15.82 0.50 18.11
CA LEU A 175 -16.91 0.79 17.15
C LEU A 175 -17.95 1.75 17.74
N ALA A 176 -18.23 1.64 19.05
CA ALA A 176 -19.08 2.59 19.76
C ALA A 176 -18.44 3.98 19.82
N GLU A 177 -17.12 4.07 19.96
CA GLU A 177 -16.41 5.36 19.95
C GLU A 177 -16.47 6.05 18.58
N LEU A 178 -16.36 5.31 17.48
CA LEU A 178 -16.63 5.85 16.14
C LEU A 178 -18.07 6.38 16.03
N ARG A 179 -19.06 5.62 16.50
CA ARG A 179 -20.48 6.02 16.49
C ARG A 179 -20.75 7.30 17.28
N LYS A 180 -20.15 7.47 18.47
CA LYS A 180 -20.25 8.72 19.26
C LYS A 180 -19.72 9.94 18.51
N ASN A 181 -18.79 9.73 17.58
CA ASN A 181 -18.23 10.77 16.73
C ASN A 181 -18.98 10.92 15.39
N ASN A 182 -20.18 10.34 15.25
CA ASN A 182 -20.99 10.31 14.03
C ASN A 182 -20.28 9.66 12.83
N ILE A 183 -19.42 8.67 13.10
CA ILE A 183 -18.70 7.93 12.06
C ILE A 183 -19.19 6.49 12.08
N ALA A 184 -19.81 6.07 10.98
CA ALA A 184 -20.13 4.68 10.75
C ALA A 184 -18.85 3.90 10.36
N HIS A 185 -18.85 2.59 10.61
CA HIS A 185 -17.74 1.71 10.26
C HIS A 185 -18.19 0.63 9.30
N ARG A 186 -17.37 0.32 8.29
CA ARG A 186 -17.58 -0.80 7.37
C ARG A 186 -16.29 -1.59 7.19
N PHE A 187 -16.43 -2.88 6.93
CA PHE A 187 -15.35 -3.70 6.41
C PHE A 187 -15.52 -3.90 4.91
N VAL A 188 -14.41 -4.04 4.20
CA VAL A 188 -14.43 -4.59 2.85
C VAL A 188 -15.00 -6.03 2.86
N GLU A 189 -15.63 -6.44 1.77
CA GLU A 189 -16.40 -7.69 1.72
C GLU A 189 -15.50 -8.94 1.65
N LYS A 190 -14.31 -8.83 1.03
CA LYS A 190 -13.41 -9.96 0.74
C LYS A 190 -12.02 -9.79 1.33
N ASN A 191 -11.38 -10.92 1.69
CA ASN A 191 -9.99 -10.95 2.14
C ASN A 191 -9.05 -11.35 0.99
N ILE A 192 -8.86 -10.42 0.05
CA ILE A 192 -8.06 -10.67 -1.16
C ILE A 192 -6.59 -10.98 -0.82
N THR A 193 -6.04 -10.39 0.24
CA THR A 193 -4.64 -10.58 0.63
C THR A 193 -4.32 -12.04 0.98
N ARG A 194 -5.27 -12.80 1.53
CA ARG A 194 -5.05 -14.22 1.87
C ARG A 194 -4.97 -15.10 0.63
N GLU A 195 -5.80 -14.82 -0.36
CA GLU A 195 -5.85 -15.58 -1.62
C GLU A 195 -4.67 -15.22 -2.53
N TYR A 196 -4.24 -13.96 -2.49
CA TYR A 196 -3.22 -13.40 -3.36
C TYR A 196 -2.09 -12.76 -2.54
N PRO A 197 -1.11 -13.56 -2.06
CA PRO A 197 -0.13 -13.12 -1.07
C PRO A 197 1.04 -12.30 -1.65
N TYR A 198 1.12 -12.11 -2.96
CA TYR A 198 2.20 -11.35 -3.61
C TYR A 198 1.79 -9.89 -3.89
N SER A 199 2.77 -9.10 -4.33
CA SER A 199 2.53 -7.74 -4.81
C SER A 199 1.46 -7.67 -5.90
N THR A 200 0.67 -6.62 -5.90
CA THR A 200 -0.17 -6.27 -7.05
C THR A 200 0.63 -6.15 -8.33
N LEU A 201 1.85 -5.60 -8.26
CA LEU A 201 2.75 -5.54 -9.42
C LEU A 201 3.05 -6.93 -9.99
N HIS A 202 3.17 -7.95 -9.13
CA HIS A 202 3.40 -9.31 -9.59
C HIS A 202 2.26 -9.79 -10.47
N TYR A 203 1.03 -9.66 -9.99
CA TYR A 203 -0.16 -10.08 -10.72
C TYR A 203 -0.42 -9.25 -11.98
N LEU A 204 -0.15 -7.95 -11.93
CA LEU A 204 -0.19 -7.10 -13.13
C LEU A 204 0.76 -7.64 -14.21
N LEU A 205 2.00 -7.98 -13.83
CA LEU A 205 3.01 -8.44 -14.78
C LEU A 205 2.84 -9.90 -15.23
N THR A 206 2.16 -10.76 -14.46
CA THR A 206 1.97 -12.18 -14.84
C THR A 206 0.60 -12.46 -15.44
N GLU A 207 -0.48 -11.93 -14.87
CA GLU A 207 -1.86 -12.20 -15.27
C GLU A 207 -2.47 -11.07 -16.12
N GLY A 208 -1.87 -9.88 -16.07
CA GLY A 208 -2.28 -8.71 -16.84
C GLY A 208 -3.29 -7.79 -16.11
N PRO A 209 -3.47 -6.54 -16.58
CA PRO A 209 -4.33 -5.54 -15.95
C PRO A 209 -5.80 -5.94 -15.90
N LYS A 210 -6.33 -6.59 -16.94
CA LYS A 210 -7.74 -7.02 -17.00
C LYS A 210 -8.05 -8.04 -15.92
N TRP A 211 -7.20 -9.07 -15.76
CA TRP A 211 -7.37 -10.07 -14.71
C TRP A 211 -7.29 -9.42 -13.33
N THR A 212 -6.30 -8.56 -13.13
CA THR A 212 -6.05 -7.94 -11.82
C THR A 212 -7.19 -6.98 -11.43
N SER A 213 -7.70 -6.21 -12.39
CA SER A 213 -8.84 -5.30 -12.19
C SER A 213 -10.13 -6.06 -11.88
N ASN A 214 -10.34 -7.24 -12.48
CA ASN A 214 -11.51 -8.08 -12.16
C ASN A 214 -11.49 -8.54 -10.70
N ILE A 215 -10.33 -8.93 -10.17
CA ILE A 215 -10.19 -9.31 -8.75
C ILE A 215 -10.54 -8.14 -7.83
N ILE A 216 -10.04 -6.95 -8.13
CA ILE A 216 -10.28 -5.71 -7.36
C ILE A 216 -11.73 -5.22 -7.49
N SER A 217 -12.39 -5.47 -8.62
CA SER A 217 -13.76 -5.02 -8.85
C SER A 217 -14.80 -5.98 -8.28
N SER A 218 -14.46 -7.28 -8.21
CA SER A 218 -15.34 -8.34 -7.70
C SER A 218 -15.79 -8.14 -6.26
#